data_AF-A0AA86SPE6-F1
#
_entry.id   AF-A0AA86SPE6-F1
#
_cell.length_a   1.000
_cell.length_b   1.000
_cell.length_c   1.000
_cell.angle_alpha   90.00
_cell.angle_beta   90.00
_cell.angle_gamma   90.00
#
_symmetry.space_group_name_H-M   'P 1'
#
loop_
_entity.id
_entity.type
_entity.pdbx_description
1 polymer ?
#
loop_
_entity_poly.entity_id
_entity_poly.type
_entity_poly.pdbx_seq_one_letter_code
_entity_poly.pdbx_strand_id
1 'polypeptide(L)'
;MVVPTISQPCNSFKFQKNINYAACEDLSVLESSLHWNYHPSSGVVDVAFNKANAKDSSWVAWAINPTSKGMIGSQAFMVVHRQDGNIKAYTSPITSYATMLQEGNLSFPVYSISASYTNNHIIIFTSFQLPVNKTMVNHVWQEGLVSNDGTLRSHSFARSNLQSYGTIDFMSGKISESDEDVTSRVTLKNVHGILNTVSWGIMMPIGVILGRYLKVFEGLGSVWFDLHRACQSLAFLIGVVGFVSGLYIGNHYGVHNTPHRCVGITLMCLAFIQVCVAVCLRPKKDHKLRIFWNIFHYVVGYATIAMGIWNVLKGFDVLNAQTIWKKNYLGIIISLGIIVVILEIIKWILACNKKINKNSEEHIHIRQQHT
;
A
#
# COMPACT_ATOMS: atom_id res chain seq x y z
N MET A 1 34.15 -11.07 -16.48
CA MET A 1 32.84 -11.26 -15.80
C MET A 1 33.04 -10.98 -14.33
N VAL A 2 32.51 -9.87 -13.82
CA VAL A 2 32.51 -9.60 -12.37
C VAL A 2 31.34 -10.39 -11.80
N VAL A 3 31.62 -11.40 -11.00
CA VAL A 3 30.59 -12.18 -10.30
C VAL A 3 29.95 -11.24 -9.28
N PRO A 4 28.61 -11.05 -9.28
CA PRO A 4 27.94 -10.27 -8.25
C PRO A 4 28.25 -10.88 -6.89
N THR A 5 28.92 -10.12 -6.03
CA THR A 5 29.14 -10.50 -4.64
C THR A 5 27.78 -10.50 -3.94
N ILE A 6 27.35 -11.68 -3.51
CA ILE A 6 26.18 -11.83 -2.64
C ILE A 6 26.47 -11.03 -1.37
N SER A 7 25.62 -10.05 -1.06
CA SER A 7 25.74 -9.26 0.17
C SER A 7 25.73 -10.20 1.37
N GLN A 8 26.85 -10.24 2.11
CA GLN A 8 26.95 -11.01 3.34
C GLN A 8 26.11 -10.32 4.44
N PRO A 9 25.43 -11.08 5.32
CA PRO A 9 24.73 -10.49 6.46
C PRO A 9 25.67 -9.65 7.31
N CYS A 10 25.22 -8.49 7.81
CA CYS A 10 26.09 -7.56 8.55
C CYS A 10 26.87 -8.23 9.69
N ASN A 11 26.25 -9.19 10.40
CA ASN A 11 26.87 -9.91 11.52
C ASN A 11 28.13 -10.72 11.13
N SER A 12 28.26 -11.06 9.84
CA SER A 12 29.40 -11.81 9.31
C SER A 12 30.49 -10.91 8.72
N PHE A 13 30.20 -9.61 8.53
CA PHE A 13 31.15 -8.68 7.95
C PHE A 13 32.29 -8.38 8.93
N LYS A 14 33.54 -8.50 8.46
CA LYS A 14 34.75 -8.25 9.25
C LYS A 14 35.44 -6.99 8.75
N PHE A 15 35.49 -5.99 9.62
CA PHE A 15 36.24 -4.76 9.35
C PHE A 15 37.75 -5.02 9.44
N GLN A 16 38.51 -4.33 8.57
CA GLN A 16 39.96 -4.30 8.68
C GLN A 16 40.36 -3.64 10.02
N LYS A 17 41.45 -4.10 10.64
CA LYS A 17 42.00 -3.64 11.93
C LYS A 17 41.22 -4.05 13.22
N ASN A 18 40.43 -5.12 13.20
CA ASN A 18 39.72 -5.62 14.40
C ASN A 18 38.77 -4.58 15.06
N ILE A 19 38.20 -3.67 14.26
CA ILE A 19 37.15 -2.79 14.77
C ILE A 19 35.88 -3.63 14.97
N ASN A 20 35.47 -3.77 16.22
CA ASN A 20 34.27 -4.51 16.60
C ASN A 20 33.13 -3.52 16.89
N TYR A 21 31.99 -3.75 16.25
CA TYR A 21 30.75 -3.05 16.52
C TYR A 21 29.79 -3.96 17.28
N ALA A 22 29.13 -3.41 18.30
CA ALA A 22 28.23 -4.12 19.20
C ALA A 22 26.90 -4.46 18.54
N ALA A 23 26.45 -3.61 17.60
CA ALA A 23 25.21 -3.80 16.86
C ALA A 23 25.43 -3.58 15.36
N CYS A 24 24.62 -4.25 14.54
CA CYS A 24 24.52 -3.99 13.12
C CYS A 24 23.13 -4.33 12.57
N GLU A 25 22.81 -3.78 11.40
CA GLU A 25 21.59 -4.05 10.65
C GLU A 25 21.88 -4.02 9.15
N ASP A 26 21.29 -4.96 8.41
CA ASP A 26 21.23 -4.91 6.95
C ASP A 26 20.07 -4.00 6.52
N LEU A 27 20.37 -2.95 5.76
CA LEU A 27 19.36 -1.99 5.32
C LEU A 27 18.53 -2.58 4.17
N SER A 28 17.25 -2.22 4.12
CA SER A 28 16.26 -2.85 3.24
C SER A 28 16.53 -2.68 1.74
N VAL A 29 17.35 -1.70 1.36
CA VAL A 29 17.61 -1.29 -0.02
C VAL A 29 19.05 -0.80 -0.20
N LEU A 30 19.49 -0.78 -1.45
CA LEU A 30 20.81 -0.31 -1.89
C LEU A 30 22.00 -1.14 -1.38
N GLU A 31 21.80 -2.40 -0.97
CA GLU A 31 22.90 -3.30 -0.56
C GLU A 31 23.81 -2.65 0.49
N SER A 32 23.17 -1.99 1.44
CA SER A 32 23.82 -1.23 2.50
C SER A 32 23.66 -1.92 3.84
N SER A 33 24.66 -1.81 4.71
CA SER A 33 24.58 -2.21 6.10
C SER A 33 25.09 -1.11 7.02
N LEU A 34 24.57 -1.06 8.24
CA LEU A 34 24.97 -0.12 9.26
C LEU A 34 25.49 -0.89 10.48
N HIS A 35 26.61 -0.44 11.04
CA HIS A 35 27.22 -1.01 12.23
C HIS A 35 27.52 0.11 13.22
N TRP A 36 27.29 -0.11 14.51
CA TRP A 36 27.52 0.95 15.48
C TRP A 36 27.87 0.48 16.88
N ASN A 37 28.52 1.39 17.61
CA ASN A 37 28.72 1.36 19.05
C ASN A 37 28.11 2.63 19.63
N TYR A 38 27.27 2.49 20.65
CA TYR A 38 26.72 3.62 21.39
C TYR A 38 27.36 3.69 22.78
N HIS A 39 27.78 4.90 23.19
CA HIS A 39 28.40 5.17 24.48
C HIS A 39 27.44 5.97 25.36
N PRO A 40 26.65 5.33 26.25
CA PRO A 40 25.56 6.00 26.97
C PRO A 40 26.02 7.13 27.89
N SER A 41 27.25 7.05 28.43
CA SER A 41 27.80 8.04 29.35
C SER A 41 28.14 9.37 28.68
N SER A 42 28.48 9.34 27.38
CA SER A 42 28.84 10.53 26.61
C SER A 42 27.78 10.91 25.58
N GLY A 43 26.92 9.98 25.14
CA GLY A 43 25.99 10.17 24.03
C GLY A 43 26.67 10.13 22.66
N VAL A 44 27.92 9.66 22.60
CA VAL A 44 28.69 9.49 21.36
C VAL A 44 28.30 8.19 20.69
N VAL A 45 28.24 8.21 19.36
CA VAL A 45 28.03 7.04 18.52
C VAL A 45 29.19 6.91 17.55
N ASP A 46 29.77 5.71 17.50
CA ASP A 46 30.67 5.31 16.42
C ASP A 46 29.89 4.50 15.40
N VAL A 47 29.97 4.86 14.13
CA VAL A 47 29.24 4.22 13.04
C VAL A 47 30.19 3.79 11.93
N ALA A 48 29.94 2.60 11.38
CA ALA A 48 30.38 2.21 10.05
C ALA A 48 29.16 1.98 9.14
N PHE A 49 29.01 2.83 8.13
CA PHE A 49 28.04 2.60 7.05
C PHE A 49 28.77 1.94 5.89
N ASN A 50 28.31 0.76 5.48
CA ASN A 50 28.89 -0.02 4.41
C ASN A 50 27.93 -0.06 3.21
N LYS A 51 28.43 0.29 2.02
CA LYS A 51 27.74 0.11 0.74
C LYS A 51 28.51 -0.91 -0.08
N ALA A 52 27.92 -2.09 -0.27
CA ALA A 52 28.46 -3.12 -1.15
C ALA A 52 28.23 -2.76 -2.63
N ASN A 53 28.95 -3.40 -3.55
CA ASN A 53 28.77 -3.24 -5.00
C ASN A 53 28.82 -1.78 -5.48
N ALA A 54 29.63 -0.94 -4.83
CA ALA A 54 29.81 0.45 -5.22
C ALA A 54 30.49 0.55 -6.60
N LYS A 55 30.04 1.50 -7.41
CA LYS A 55 30.55 1.71 -8.77
C LYS A 55 31.87 2.49 -8.76
N ASP A 56 32.67 2.28 -9.80
CA ASP A 56 33.82 3.14 -10.07
C ASP A 56 33.32 4.56 -10.39
N SER A 57 33.87 5.57 -9.72
CA SER A 57 33.42 6.97 -9.80
C SER A 57 31.99 7.22 -9.26
N SER A 58 31.78 6.97 -7.97
CA SER A 58 30.51 7.17 -7.28
C SER A 58 30.65 7.94 -5.98
N TRP A 59 29.57 8.60 -5.57
CA TRP A 59 29.42 9.12 -4.22
C TRP A 59 28.41 8.29 -3.44
N VAL A 60 28.65 8.16 -2.14
CA VAL A 60 27.80 7.45 -1.19
C VAL A 60 27.57 8.36 0.00
N ALA A 61 26.34 8.35 0.50
CA ALA A 61 25.95 9.17 1.63
C ALA A 61 25.14 8.34 2.63
N TRP A 62 25.45 8.52 3.91
CA TRP A 62 24.56 8.17 5.01
C TRP A 62 24.33 9.43 5.85
N ALA A 63 23.10 9.69 6.26
CA ALA A 63 22.75 10.94 6.91
C ALA A 63 21.75 10.73 8.04
N ILE A 64 21.85 11.58 9.05
CA ILE A 64 20.86 11.69 10.12
C ILE A 64 19.95 12.88 9.83
N ASN A 65 18.65 12.71 9.95
CA ASN A 65 17.70 13.81 9.86
C ASN A 65 17.04 14.06 11.23
N PRO A 66 17.46 15.10 11.97
CA PRO A 66 16.92 15.38 13.30
C PRO A 66 15.47 15.90 13.31
N THR A 67 14.96 16.35 12.16
CA THR A 67 13.71 17.12 12.05
C THR A 67 12.62 16.44 11.21
N SER A 68 12.98 15.60 10.24
CA SER A 68 12.03 14.90 9.35
C SER A 68 12.50 13.49 8.96
N LYS A 69 11.70 12.77 8.18
CA LYS A 69 12.05 11.43 7.64
C LYS A 69 12.62 11.48 6.20
N GLY A 70 12.70 12.66 5.60
CA GLY A 70 13.06 12.84 4.18
C GLY A 70 14.48 13.37 3.97
N MET A 71 14.79 13.71 2.71
CA MET A 71 16.11 14.25 2.33
C MET A 71 16.38 15.65 2.94
N ILE A 72 15.41 16.55 2.92
CA ILE A 72 15.58 17.92 3.43
C ILE A 72 15.71 17.91 4.96
N GLY A 73 16.73 18.60 5.47
CA GLY A 73 17.11 18.63 6.89
C GLY A 73 18.18 17.61 7.26
N SER A 74 18.56 16.72 6.34
CA SER A 74 19.55 15.68 6.60
C SER A 74 20.95 16.26 6.81
N GLN A 75 21.64 15.73 7.81
CA GLN A 75 23.01 16.02 8.20
C GLN A 75 23.85 14.84 7.69
N ALA A 76 24.47 15.00 6.52
CA ALA A 76 25.03 13.88 5.76
C ALA A 76 26.53 13.68 6.01
N PHE A 77 26.91 12.42 6.12
CA PHE A 77 28.28 11.93 6.01
C PHE A 77 28.48 11.41 4.59
N MET A 78 29.36 12.07 3.86
CA MET A 78 29.59 11.89 2.43
C MET A 78 30.90 11.17 2.18
N VAL A 79 30.92 10.33 1.15
CA VAL A 79 32.13 9.83 0.53
C VAL A 79 32.05 10.01 -0.97
N VAL A 80 33.12 10.53 -1.55
CA VAL A 80 33.30 10.63 -3.00
C VAL A 80 34.49 9.75 -3.36
N HIS A 81 34.23 8.74 -4.19
CA HIS A 81 35.22 7.84 -4.77
C HIS A 81 35.35 8.14 -6.26
N ARG A 82 36.56 8.39 -6.74
CA ARG A 82 36.86 8.69 -8.15
C ARG A 82 37.67 7.55 -8.79
N GLN A 83 37.62 7.46 -10.12
CA GLN A 83 38.31 6.43 -10.90
C GLN A 83 39.84 6.43 -10.75
N ASP A 84 40.42 7.56 -10.36
CA ASP A 84 41.86 7.70 -10.05
C ASP A 84 42.26 7.07 -8.70
N GLY A 85 41.31 6.47 -7.99
CA GLY A 85 41.50 5.89 -6.66
C GLY A 85 41.40 6.89 -5.52
N ASN A 86 41.16 8.18 -5.81
CA ASN A 86 40.97 9.18 -4.77
C ASN A 86 39.65 8.96 -4.04
N ILE A 87 39.74 8.91 -2.71
CA ILE A 87 38.60 8.83 -1.81
C ILE A 87 38.62 10.03 -0.87
N LYS A 88 37.50 10.76 -0.80
CA LYS A 88 37.34 11.89 0.12
C LYS A 88 36.08 11.69 0.95
N ALA A 89 36.24 11.75 2.27
CA ALA A 89 35.13 11.75 3.23
C ALA A 89 34.95 13.16 3.80
N TYR A 90 33.71 13.62 3.90
CA TYR A 90 33.39 14.94 4.47
C TYR A 90 31.92 15.01 4.90
N THR A 91 31.52 16.08 5.58
CA THR A 91 30.13 16.29 6.02
C THR A 91 29.40 17.29 5.13
N SER A 92 28.09 17.13 4.96
CA SER A 92 27.27 18.03 4.14
C SER A 92 25.87 18.25 4.74
N PRO A 93 25.49 19.50 5.08
CA PRO A 93 24.13 19.81 5.51
C PRO A 93 23.19 19.95 4.30
N ILE A 94 22.09 19.18 4.28
CA ILE A 94 21.13 19.15 3.16
C ILE A 94 19.91 19.98 3.50
N THR A 95 19.83 21.19 2.93
CA THR A 95 18.74 22.14 3.21
C THR A 95 17.71 22.26 2.07
N SER A 96 18.02 21.73 0.88
CA SER A 96 17.11 21.75 -0.27
C SER A 96 17.37 20.61 -1.26
N TYR A 97 16.41 20.36 -2.16
CA TYR A 97 16.59 19.43 -3.28
C TYR A 97 17.59 19.91 -4.34
N ALA A 98 17.94 21.20 -4.35
CA ALA A 98 18.93 21.79 -5.24
C ALA A 98 20.36 21.70 -4.69
N THR A 99 20.59 20.89 -3.65
CA THR A 99 21.92 20.68 -3.06
C THR A 99 22.93 20.18 -4.09
N MET A 100 24.18 20.66 -3.99
CA MET A 100 25.32 20.09 -4.72
C MET A 100 26.20 19.26 -3.79
N LEU A 101 25.67 18.87 -2.61
CA LEU A 101 26.37 18.11 -1.58
C LEU A 101 27.66 18.80 -1.14
N GLN A 102 27.58 20.13 -0.96
CA GLN A 102 28.71 20.96 -0.56
C GLN A 102 29.20 20.58 0.84
N GLU A 103 30.52 20.65 1.02
CA GLU A 103 31.14 20.43 2.31
C GLU A 103 30.72 21.50 3.32
N GLY A 104 30.33 21.08 4.53
CA GLY A 104 29.87 21.99 5.57
C GLY A 104 29.66 21.28 6.91
N ASN A 105 29.57 22.09 7.97
CA ASN A 105 29.40 21.60 9.33
C ASN A 105 27.97 21.08 9.57
N LEU A 106 27.86 20.02 10.38
CA LEU A 106 26.58 19.48 10.81
C LEU A 106 26.05 20.23 12.04
N SER A 107 24.75 20.08 12.31
CA SER A 107 24.09 20.67 13.49
C SER A 107 24.51 20.05 14.82
N PHE A 108 25.35 19.01 14.81
CA PHE A 108 25.87 18.33 15.97
C PHE A 108 27.38 18.05 15.81
N PRO A 109 28.14 17.93 16.92
CA PRO A 109 29.57 17.66 16.85
C PRO A 109 29.91 16.35 16.14
N VAL A 110 30.87 16.42 15.21
CA VAL A 110 31.50 15.26 14.56
C VAL A 110 32.95 15.22 14.99
N TYR A 111 33.35 14.14 15.64
CA TYR A 111 34.70 13.94 16.18
C TYR A 111 35.64 13.34 15.16
N SER A 112 35.14 12.48 14.28
CA SER A 112 35.93 11.89 13.21
C SER A 112 35.05 11.51 12.02
N ILE A 113 35.64 11.60 10.83
CA ILE A 113 35.09 11.04 9.60
C ILE A 113 36.23 10.52 8.75
N SER A 114 36.08 9.31 8.22
CA SER A 114 37.02 8.72 7.27
C SER A 114 36.28 7.72 6.39
N ALA A 115 36.95 7.27 5.33
CA ALA A 115 36.36 6.29 4.43
C ALA A 115 37.40 5.31 3.91
N SER A 116 36.92 4.15 3.49
CA SER A 116 37.71 3.18 2.76
C SER A 116 36.95 2.65 1.54
N TYR A 117 37.72 2.23 0.53
CA TYR A 117 37.21 1.49 -0.62
C TYR A 117 38.02 0.21 -0.77
N THR A 118 37.37 -0.94 -0.54
CA THR A 118 38.02 -2.26 -0.62
C THR A 118 37.03 -3.28 -1.17
N ASN A 119 37.42 -4.11 -2.13
CA ASN A 119 36.58 -5.17 -2.71
C ASN A 119 35.20 -4.70 -3.21
N ASN A 120 35.10 -3.49 -3.80
CA ASN A 120 33.84 -2.85 -4.21
C ASN A 120 32.93 -2.43 -3.05
N HIS A 121 33.43 -2.37 -1.82
CA HIS A 121 32.72 -1.80 -0.68
C HIS A 121 33.22 -0.38 -0.42
N ILE A 122 32.32 0.60 -0.40
CA ILE A 122 32.59 1.92 0.19
C ILE A 122 32.11 1.88 1.63
N ILE A 123 33.01 2.17 2.57
CA ILE A 123 32.69 2.22 4.00
C ILE A 123 32.95 3.62 4.52
N ILE A 124 31.96 4.20 5.20
CA ILE A 124 32.05 5.48 5.91
C ILE A 124 32.23 5.18 7.39
N PHE A 125 33.33 5.60 7.98
CA PHE A 125 33.55 5.56 9.43
C PHE A 125 33.36 6.94 10.01
N THR A 126 32.50 7.07 11.01
CA THR A 126 32.24 8.36 11.65
C THR A 126 32.02 8.20 13.15
N SER A 127 32.47 9.18 13.93
CA SER A 127 32.18 9.29 15.36
C SER A 127 31.58 10.67 15.61
N PHE A 128 30.40 10.73 16.22
CA PHE A 128 29.67 11.98 16.41
C PHE A 128 28.80 11.94 17.67
N GLN A 129 28.45 13.11 18.15
CA GLN A 129 27.56 13.29 19.29
C GLN A 129 26.10 13.27 18.81
N LEU A 130 25.24 12.46 19.44
CA LEU A 130 23.81 12.52 19.14
C LEU A 130 23.20 13.86 19.57
N PRO A 131 22.22 14.39 18.83
CA PRO A 131 21.42 15.52 19.28
C PRO A 131 20.83 15.27 20.67
N VAL A 132 20.88 16.27 21.54
CA VAL A 132 20.55 16.14 22.98
C VAL A 132 19.16 15.51 23.19
N ASN A 133 19.10 14.53 24.10
CA ASN A 133 17.90 13.77 24.50
C ASN A 133 17.24 12.92 23.40
N LYS A 134 17.96 12.51 22.36
CA LYS A 134 17.45 11.59 21.34
C LYS A 134 18.39 10.39 21.14
N THR A 135 17.96 9.20 21.55
CA THR A 135 18.60 7.93 21.13
C THR A 135 18.04 7.43 19.81
N MET A 136 16.80 7.84 19.48
CA MET A 136 16.14 7.57 18.21
C MET A 136 16.34 8.72 17.22
N VAL A 137 16.83 8.41 16.03
CA VAL A 137 16.98 9.38 14.94
C VAL A 137 16.47 8.82 13.63
N ASN A 138 15.94 9.68 12.77
CA ASN A 138 15.69 9.30 11.38
C ASN A 138 17.01 9.30 10.63
N HIS A 139 17.17 8.36 9.72
CA HIS A 139 18.32 8.31 8.84
C HIS A 139 17.89 8.12 7.38
N VAL A 140 18.76 8.51 6.47
CA VAL A 140 18.61 8.30 5.03
C VAL A 140 19.95 7.88 4.45
N TRP A 141 19.95 7.08 3.39
CA TRP A 141 21.17 6.72 2.67
C TRP A 141 20.96 6.81 1.18
N GLN A 142 22.00 7.16 0.43
CA GLN A 142 21.93 7.27 -1.02
C GLN A 142 23.27 6.97 -1.68
N GLU A 143 23.19 6.69 -2.97
CA GLU A 143 24.33 6.61 -3.87
C GLU A 143 24.05 7.40 -5.16
N GLY A 144 25.11 7.90 -5.78
CA GLY A 144 25.04 8.55 -7.08
C GLY A 144 26.38 8.53 -7.81
N LEU A 145 26.38 9.00 -9.05
CA LEU A 145 27.57 8.97 -9.91
C LEU A 145 28.33 10.29 -9.83
N VAL A 146 29.66 10.20 -9.95
CA VAL A 146 30.56 11.35 -10.09
C VAL A 146 30.90 11.51 -11.56
N SER A 147 30.66 12.69 -12.12
CA SER A 147 31.02 13.05 -13.49
C SER A 147 32.53 13.23 -13.64
N ASN A 148 33.04 13.20 -14.88
CA ASN A 148 34.47 13.32 -15.17
C ASN A 148 35.09 14.66 -14.73
N ASP A 149 34.28 15.72 -14.67
CA ASP A 149 34.64 17.05 -14.16
C ASP A 149 34.63 17.13 -12.62
N GLY A 150 34.27 16.03 -11.94
CA GLY A 150 34.15 15.95 -10.48
C GLY A 150 32.78 16.35 -9.94
N THR A 151 31.82 16.71 -10.79
CA THR A 151 30.47 17.10 -10.39
C THR A 151 29.68 15.88 -9.87
N LEU A 152 29.00 16.04 -8.73
CA LEU A 152 28.17 15.00 -8.12
C LEU A 152 26.77 15.03 -8.76
N ARG A 153 26.36 13.94 -9.40
CA ARG A 153 25.04 13.84 -10.01
C ARG A 153 23.97 13.45 -8.98
N SER A 154 22.73 13.82 -9.25
CA SER A 154 21.59 13.38 -8.44
C SER A 154 21.55 11.86 -8.31
N HIS A 155 21.16 11.36 -7.14
CA HIS A 155 20.88 9.94 -6.98
C HIS A 155 19.70 9.53 -7.86
N SER A 156 19.55 8.23 -8.10
CA SER A 156 18.42 7.68 -8.86
C SER A 156 17.08 7.93 -8.15
N PHE A 157 15.99 8.03 -8.91
CA PHE A 157 14.61 8.06 -8.39
C PHE A 157 13.93 6.68 -8.47
N ALA A 158 14.72 5.62 -8.62
CA ALA A 158 14.23 4.26 -8.57
C ALA A 158 13.59 3.96 -7.21
N ARG A 159 12.72 2.94 -7.18
CA ARG A 159 11.99 2.54 -5.98
C ARG A 159 12.93 2.29 -4.78
N SER A 160 14.06 1.63 -5.00
CA SER A 160 15.06 1.38 -3.95
C SER A 160 15.59 2.67 -3.33
N ASN A 161 15.91 3.68 -4.14
CA ASN A 161 16.37 4.99 -3.64
C ASN A 161 15.27 5.73 -2.88
N LEU A 162 14.02 5.69 -3.35
CA LEU A 162 12.91 6.36 -2.67
C LEU A 162 12.50 5.67 -1.35
N GLN A 163 12.88 4.41 -1.16
CA GLN A 163 12.67 3.64 0.08
C GLN A 163 13.88 3.68 1.02
N SER A 164 14.90 4.48 0.70
CA SER A 164 16.20 4.51 1.38
C SER A 164 16.21 5.44 2.59
N TYR A 165 15.30 5.18 3.52
CA TYR A 165 15.12 5.91 4.77
C TYR A 165 14.63 4.99 5.87
N GLY A 166 14.81 5.40 7.11
CA GLY A 166 14.41 4.62 8.28
C GLY A 166 14.58 5.40 9.58
N THR A 167 14.36 4.73 10.70
CA THR A 167 14.60 5.27 12.04
C THR A 167 15.44 4.27 12.81
N ILE A 168 16.48 4.74 13.48
CA ILE A 168 17.40 3.93 14.27
C ILE A 168 17.38 4.37 15.72
N ASP A 169 17.31 3.41 16.64
CA ASP A 169 17.55 3.62 18.05
C ASP A 169 18.94 3.10 18.43
N PHE A 170 19.87 4.02 18.67
CA PHE A 170 21.24 3.68 19.01
C PHE A 170 21.37 2.98 20.37
N MET A 171 20.37 3.10 21.25
CA MET A 171 20.40 2.48 22.58
C MET A 171 19.91 1.03 22.59
N SER A 172 18.79 0.73 21.93
CA SER A 172 18.26 -0.64 21.87
C SER A 172 18.96 -1.55 20.85
N GLY A 173 19.81 -0.98 19.99
CA GLY A 173 20.50 -1.75 18.96
C GLY A 173 19.57 -2.19 17.81
N LYS A 174 18.37 -1.60 17.70
CA LYS A 174 17.39 -1.92 16.66
C LYS A 174 17.12 -0.72 15.75
N ILE A 175 17.03 -0.99 14.45
CA ILE A 175 16.47 -0.05 13.48
C ILE A 175 14.96 -0.27 13.46
N SER A 176 14.24 0.52 14.24
CA SER A 176 12.79 0.49 14.28
C SER A 176 12.27 1.63 13.42
N GLU A 177 11.65 1.37 12.26
CA GLU A 177 10.63 2.32 11.74
C GLU A 177 9.72 2.62 12.95
N SER A 178 9.60 3.88 13.38
CA SER A 178 8.93 4.27 14.63
C SER A 178 7.69 3.39 14.89
N ASP A 179 7.69 2.59 15.96
CA ASP A 179 6.70 1.52 16.20
C ASP A 179 5.24 2.02 16.04
N GLU A 180 4.96 3.27 16.42
CA GLU A 180 3.66 3.91 16.25
C GLU A 180 3.26 4.11 14.77
N ASP A 181 4.20 4.48 13.90
CA ASP A 181 3.95 4.75 12.46
C ASP A 181 3.81 3.45 11.65
N VAL A 182 4.60 2.42 12.00
CA VAL A 182 4.43 1.08 11.43
C VAL A 182 3.09 0.51 11.85
N THR A 183 2.78 0.59 13.15
CA THR A 183 1.52 0.10 13.71
C THR A 183 0.34 0.85 13.12
N SER A 184 0.42 2.18 12.98
CA SER A 184 -0.65 2.98 12.37
C SER A 184 -0.83 2.66 10.88
N ARG A 185 0.26 2.50 10.12
CA ARG A 185 0.23 2.12 8.70
C ARG A 185 -0.35 0.72 8.49
N VAL A 186 0.07 -0.26 9.30
CA VAL A 186 -0.43 -1.64 9.25
C VAL A 186 -1.90 -1.67 9.65
N THR A 187 -2.26 -0.98 10.74
CA THR A 187 -3.65 -0.86 11.19
C THR A 187 -4.53 -0.22 10.13
N LEU A 188 -4.08 0.88 9.51
CA LEU A 188 -4.85 1.57 8.48
C LEU A 188 -5.01 0.73 7.21
N LYS A 189 -3.98 -0.01 6.80
CA LYS A 189 -4.07 -1.01 5.71
C LYS A 189 -5.09 -2.10 6.03
N ASN A 190 -5.11 -2.61 7.26
CA ASN A 190 -6.06 -3.62 7.70
C ASN A 190 -7.49 -3.06 7.74
N VAL A 191 -7.69 -1.87 8.29
CA VAL A 191 -8.99 -1.17 8.32
C VAL A 191 -9.50 -0.93 6.90
N HIS A 192 -8.66 -0.42 6.00
CA HIS A 192 -8.99 -0.25 4.58
C HIS A 192 -9.43 -1.59 3.96
N GLY A 193 -8.67 -2.67 4.17
CA GLY A 193 -8.99 -4.00 3.67
C GLY A 193 -10.34 -4.51 4.20
N ILE A 194 -10.59 -4.38 5.50
CA ILE A 194 -11.85 -4.83 6.15
C ILE A 194 -13.04 -4.03 5.62
N LEU A 195 -12.97 -2.70 5.62
CA LEU A 195 -14.05 -1.83 5.16
C LEU A 195 -14.47 -2.16 3.73
N ASN A 196 -13.49 -2.32 2.82
CA ASN A 196 -13.75 -2.61 1.42
C ASN A 196 -14.20 -4.06 1.17
N THR A 197 -13.70 -5.03 1.95
CA THR A 197 -14.16 -6.43 1.87
C THR A 197 -15.61 -6.54 2.30
N VAL A 198 -15.98 -5.92 3.42
CA VAL A 198 -17.36 -5.94 3.94
C VAL A 198 -18.31 -5.20 3.00
N SER A 199 -17.96 -3.98 2.57
CA SER A 199 -18.82 -3.19 1.68
C SER A 199 -18.88 -3.74 0.25
N TRP A 200 -17.81 -3.57 -0.52
CA TRP A 200 -17.75 -3.91 -1.94
C TRP A 200 -17.73 -5.40 -2.19
N GLY A 201 -17.06 -6.16 -1.32
CA GLY A 201 -16.88 -7.59 -1.48
C GLY A 201 -18.09 -8.43 -1.08
N ILE A 202 -18.88 -8.01 -0.08
CA ILE A 202 -19.93 -8.85 0.52
C ILE A 202 -21.30 -8.18 0.47
N MET A 203 -21.45 -6.98 1.02
CA MET A 203 -22.74 -6.31 1.12
C MET A 203 -23.32 -5.93 -0.26
N MET A 204 -22.48 -5.47 -1.21
CA MET A 204 -22.91 -5.13 -2.57
C MET A 204 -23.57 -6.34 -3.30
N PRO A 205 -22.94 -7.54 -3.34
CA PRO A 205 -23.60 -8.77 -3.80
C PRO A 205 -24.90 -9.10 -3.06
N ILE A 206 -24.90 -9.04 -1.72
CA ILE A 206 -26.10 -9.32 -0.91
C ILE A 206 -27.24 -8.37 -1.29
N GLY A 207 -26.98 -7.08 -1.44
CA GLY A 207 -27.97 -6.10 -1.86
C GLY A 207 -28.60 -6.45 -3.21
N VAL A 208 -27.81 -6.93 -4.17
CA VAL A 208 -28.35 -7.40 -5.47
C VAL A 208 -29.18 -8.68 -5.33
N ILE A 209 -28.74 -9.64 -4.50
CA ILE A 209 -29.51 -10.85 -4.19
C ILE A 209 -30.88 -10.48 -3.62
N LEU A 210 -30.92 -9.59 -2.63
CA LEU A 210 -32.17 -9.10 -2.03
C LEU A 210 -33.09 -8.46 -3.09
N GLY A 211 -32.53 -7.58 -3.94
CA GLY A 211 -33.29 -6.89 -4.98
C GLY A 211 -33.83 -7.80 -6.08
N ARG A 212 -33.11 -8.88 -6.40
CA ARG A 212 -33.44 -9.80 -7.48
C ARG A 212 -34.41 -10.90 -7.05
N TYR A 213 -34.19 -11.52 -5.89
CA TYR A 213 -34.90 -12.73 -5.49
C TYR A 213 -36.07 -12.46 -4.55
N LEU A 214 -35.98 -11.48 -3.64
CA LEU A 214 -37.10 -11.20 -2.74
C LEU A 214 -38.31 -10.60 -3.46
N LYS A 215 -38.07 -9.97 -4.62
CA LYS A 215 -39.12 -9.40 -5.48
C LYS A 215 -40.14 -10.45 -5.99
N VAL A 216 -39.78 -11.73 -5.98
CA VAL A 216 -40.61 -12.83 -6.52
C VAL A 216 -41.70 -13.26 -5.53
N PHE A 217 -41.52 -13.00 -4.24
CA PHE A 217 -42.47 -13.38 -3.20
C PHE A 217 -43.57 -12.31 -3.07
N GLU A 218 -44.78 -12.66 -3.50
CA GLU A 218 -45.91 -11.72 -3.60
C GLU A 218 -46.34 -11.14 -2.24
N GLY A 219 -46.11 -11.86 -1.13
CA GLY A 219 -46.43 -11.40 0.22
C GLY A 219 -45.53 -10.29 0.78
N LEU A 220 -44.44 -9.92 0.08
CA LEU A 220 -43.45 -8.95 0.58
C LEU A 220 -43.64 -7.51 0.06
N GLY A 221 -44.59 -7.25 -0.85
CA GLY A 221 -44.91 -5.88 -1.29
C GLY A 221 -43.68 -5.07 -1.74
N SER A 222 -43.43 -3.91 -1.12
CA SER A 222 -42.25 -3.05 -1.38
C SER A 222 -41.01 -3.41 -0.56
N VAL A 223 -41.08 -4.36 0.37
CA VAL A 223 -40.02 -4.66 1.34
C VAL A 223 -38.70 -5.03 0.65
N TRP A 224 -38.74 -5.79 -0.45
CA TRP A 224 -37.53 -6.13 -1.22
C TRP A 224 -36.79 -4.87 -1.71
N PHE A 225 -37.54 -3.82 -2.06
CA PHE A 225 -36.98 -2.58 -2.59
C PHE A 225 -36.34 -1.77 -1.47
N ASP A 226 -36.98 -1.72 -0.30
CA ASP A 226 -36.46 -1.05 0.89
C ASP A 226 -35.20 -1.74 1.42
N LEU A 227 -35.20 -3.08 1.49
CA LEU A 227 -34.03 -3.87 1.88
C LEU A 227 -32.87 -3.69 0.91
N HIS A 228 -33.12 -3.77 -0.40
CA HIS A 228 -32.12 -3.52 -1.42
C HIS A 228 -31.52 -2.12 -1.26
N ARG A 229 -32.37 -1.08 -1.18
CA ARG A 229 -31.94 0.30 -1.04
C ARG A 229 -31.13 0.52 0.23
N ALA A 230 -31.60 0.04 1.38
CA ALA A 230 -30.90 0.20 2.66
C ALA A 230 -29.53 -0.49 2.65
N CYS A 231 -29.48 -1.73 2.16
CA CYS A 231 -28.24 -2.50 2.06
C CYS A 231 -27.23 -1.81 1.12
N GLN A 232 -27.66 -1.38 -0.07
CA GLN A 232 -26.78 -0.72 -1.04
C GLN A 232 -26.30 0.65 -0.55
N SER A 233 -27.18 1.45 0.07
CA SER A 233 -26.78 2.74 0.64
C SER A 233 -25.75 2.57 1.76
N LEU A 234 -25.95 1.62 2.67
CA LEU A 234 -25.00 1.37 3.75
C LEU A 234 -23.66 0.85 3.21
N ALA A 235 -23.69 -0.10 2.27
CA ALA A 235 -22.50 -0.60 1.61
C ALA A 235 -21.73 0.53 0.91
N PHE A 236 -22.42 1.43 0.21
CA PHE A 236 -21.80 2.55 -0.48
C PHE A 236 -21.12 3.52 0.50
N LEU A 237 -21.78 3.89 1.60
CA LEU A 237 -21.21 4.79 2.61
C LEU A 237 -19.94 4.22 3.26
N ILE A 238 -19.98 2.94 3.66
CA ILE A 238 -18.80 2.23 4.19
C ILE A 238 -17.69 2.17 3.12
N GLY A 239 -18.08 1.88 1.87
CA GLY A 239 -17.18 1.82 0.72
C GLY A 239 -16.49 3.15 0.39
N VAL A 240 -17.15 4.29 0.61
CA VAL A 240 -16.55 5.62 0.47
C VAL A 240 -15.47 5.85 1.52
N VAL A 241 -15.72 5.50 2.78
CA VAL A 241 -14.70 5.57 3.84
C VAL A 241 -13.52 4.64 3.52
N GLY A 242 -13.82 3.43 3.06
CA GLY A 242 -12.82 2.48 2.56
C GLY A 242 -12.00 3.03 1.39
N PHE A 243 -12.61 3.76 0.45
CA PHE A 243 -11.89 4.36 -0.67
C PHE A 243 -11.00 5.54 -0.26
N VAL A 244 -11.51 6.45 0.59
CA VAL A 244 -10.77 7.61 1.09
C VAL A 244 -9.54 7.18 1.88
N SER A 245 -9.68 6.17 2.76
CA SER A 245 -8.54 5.58 3.47
C SER A 245 -7.49 5.01 2.51
N GLY A 246 -7.91 4.40 1.39
CA GLY A 246 -6.99 3.90 0.36
C GLY A 246 -6.20 5.00 -0.35
N LEU A 247 -6.87 6.12 -0.69
CA LEU A 247 -6.20 7.30 -1.25
C LEU A 247 -5.21 7.91 -0.27
N TYR A 248 -5.60 8.01 1.01
CA TYR A 248 -4.72 8.50 2.07
C TYR A 248 -3.49 7.61 2.23
N ILE A 249 -3.65 6.28 2.30
CA ILE A 249 -2.52 5.33 2.40
C ILE A 249 -1.55 5.52 1.22
N GLY A 250 -2.09 5.65 0.01
CA GLY A 250 -1.28 5.83 -1.19
C GLY A 250 -0.45 7.11 -1.14
N ASN A 251 -1.09 8.24 -0.82
CA ASN A 251 -0.42 9.54 -0.82
C ASN A 251 0.51 9.75 0.39
N HIS A 252 0.14 9.26 1.57
CA HIS A 252 0.89 9.49 2.81
C HIS A 252 2.05 8.50 3.00
N TYR A 253 1.85 7.22 2.65
CA TYR A 253 2.85 6.16 2.87
C TYR A 253 3.53 5.65 1.58
N GLY A 254 3.31 6.31 0.44
CA GLY A 254 3.92 5.96 -0.85
C GLY A 254 3.56 4.56 -1.36
N VAL A 255 2.47 3.96 -0.87
CA VAL A 255 2.06 2.59 -1.27
C VAL A 255 1.21 2.68 -2.52
N HIS A 256 1.84 2.49 -3.68
CA HIS A 256 1.13 2.52 -4.96
C HIS A 256 1.07 1.13 -5.59
N ASN A 257 -0.16 0.69 -5.89
CA ASN A 257 -0.43 -0.42 -6.80
C ASN A 257 -1.34 0.09 -7.92
N THR A 258 -0.77 0.30 -9.11
CA THR A 258 -1.48 0.93 -10.23
C THR A 258 -2.76 0.19 -10.62
N PRO A 259 -2.77 -1.15 -10.81
CA PRO A 259 -3.99 -1.87 -11.18
C PRO A 259 -5.10 -1.76 -10.13
N HIS A 260 -4.79 -1.99 -8.85
CA HIS A 260 -5.77 -1.90 -7.76
C HIS A 260 -6.35 -0.50 -7.63
N ARG A 261 -5.49 0.53 -7.74
CA ARG A 261 -5.92 1.93 -7.65
C ARG A 261 -6.81 2.34 -8.83
N CYS A 262 -6.43 2.00 -10.06
CA CYS A 262 -7.22 2.34 -11.25
C CYS A 262 -8.60 1.70 -11.23
N VAL A 263 -8.68 0.41 -10.90
CA VAL A 263 -9.97 -0.28 -10.79
C VAL A 263 -10.78 0.26 -9.62
N GLY A 264 -10.16 0.52 -8.46
CA GLY A 264 -10.83 1.13 -7.31
C GLY A 264 -11.46 2.49 -7.62
N ILE A 265 -10.75 3.36 -8.35
CA ILE A 265 -11.28 4.67 -8.79
C ILE A 265 -12.43 4.47 -9.79
N THR A 266 -12.25 3.60 -10.78
CA THR A 266 -13.28 3.31 -11.80
C THR A 266 -14.56 2.79 -11.15
N LEU A 267 -14.42 1.85 -10.21
CA LEU A 267 -15.51 1.30 -9.42
C LEU A 267 -16.23 2.39 -8.63
N MET A 268 -15.50 3.29 -7.96
CA MET A 268 -16.10 4.38 -7.20
C MET A 268 -16.89 5.34 -8.08
N CYS A 269 -16.34 5.72 -9.25
CA CYS A 269 -17.04 6.57 -10.21
C CYS A 269 -18.33 5.91 -10.70
N LEU A 270 -18.28 4.63 -11.09
CA LEU A 270 -19.45 3.90 -11.55
C LEU A 270 -20.50 3.73 -10.46
N ALA A 271 -20.09 3.45 -9.21
CA ALA A 271 -20.99 3.36 -8.08
C ALA A 271 -21.67 4.70 -7.76
N PHE A 272 -20.93 5.82 -7.81
CA PHE A 272 -21.50 7.14 -7.63
C PHE A 272 -22.55 7.46 -8.70
N ILE A 273 -22.21 7.23 -9.98
CA ILE A 273 -23.15 7.43 -11.10
C ILE A 273 -24.38 6.53 -10.91
N GLN A 274 -24.19 5.26 -10.53
CA GLN A 274 -25.28 4.32 -10.25
C GLN A 274 -26.23 4.85 -9.17
N VAL A 275 -25.71 5.38 -8.06
CA VAL A 275 -26.51 5.97 -6.97
C VAL A 275 -27.24 7.23 -7.44
N CYS A 276 -26.55 8.16 -8.11
CA CYS A 276 -27.14 9.39 -8.62
C CYS A 276 -28.27 9.12 -9.61
N VAL A 277 -28.05 8.23 -10.59
CA VAL A 277 -29.08 7.84 -11.56
C VAL A 277 -30.22 7.10 -10.88
N ALA A 278 -29.94 6.28 -9.86
CA ALA A 278 -30.96 5.51 -9.17
C ALA A 278 -31.85 6.35 -8.24
N VAL A 279 -31.32 7.40 -7.63
CA VAL A 279 -32.04 8.29 -6.71
C VAL A 279 -32.69 9.46 -7.45
N CYS A 280 -31.94 10.16 -8.30
CA CYS A 280 -32.37 11.43 -8.89
C CYS A 280 -33.11 11.26 -10.22
N LEU A 281 -32.77 10.21 -10.99
CA LEU A 281 -33.22 10.08 -12.39
C LEU A 281 -34.09 8.86 -12.63
N ARG A 282 -34.71 8.30 -11.57
CA ARG A 282 -35.56 7.11 -11.66
C ARG A 282 -36.93 7.44 -12.30
N PRO A 283 -37.23 6.97 -13.54
CA PRO A 283 -38.51 7.27 -14.18
C PRO A 283 -39.67 6.48 -13.55
N LYS A 284 -40.90 7.00 -13.71
CA LYS A 284 -42.14 6.30 -13.38
C LYS A 284 -42.25 4.97 -14.16
N LYS A 285 -43.01 4.01 -13.62
CA LYS A 285 -43.04 2.61 -14.12
C LYS A 285 -43.55 2.48 -15.56
N ASP A 286 -44.41 3.38 -15.98
CA ASP A 286 -45.11 3.49 -17.26
C ASP A 286 -44.33 4.27 -18.33
N HIS A 287 -43.24 4.94 -17.96
CA HIS A 287 -42.48 5.79 -18.88
C HIS A 287 -41.51 4.99 -19.77
N LYS A 288 -41.40 5.30 -21.07
CA LYS A 288 -40.50 4.59 -22.01
C LYS A 288 -39.02 4.58 -21.56
N LEU A 289 -38.55 5.69 -20.97
CA LEU A 289 -37.19 5.79 -20.40
C LEU A 289 -36.90 4.79 -19.27
N ARG A 290 -37.93 4.21 -18.65
CA ARG A 290 -37.79 3.17 -17.61
C ARG A 290 -36.99 1.97 -18.10
N ILE A 291 -37.13 1.61 -19.38
CA ILE A 291 -36.41 0.49 -20.00
C ILE A 291 -34.90 0.77 -20.03
N PHE A 292 -34.50 1.93 -20.57
CA PHE A 292 -33.10 2.34 -20.62
C PHE A 292 -32.49 2.49 -19.22
N TRP A 293 -33.24 3.08 -18.28
CA TRP A 293 -32.81 3.17 -16.89
C TRP A 293 -32.58 1.77 -16.28
N ASN A 294 -33.46 0.80 -16.54
CA ASN A 294 -33.27 -0.57 -16.04
C ASN A 294 -32.03 -1.23 -16.65
N ILE A 295 -31.80 -1.09 -17.97
CA ILE A 295 -30.61 -1.63 -18.63
C ILE A 295 -29.34 -1.04 -18.01
N PHE A 296 -29.28 0.29 -17.92
CA PHE A 296 -28.17 1.00 -17.28
C PHE A 296 -27.94 0.49 -15.85
N HIS A 297 -29.00 0.46 -15.04
CA HIS A 297 -28.93 0.06 -13.64
C HIS A 297 -28.44 -1.38 -13.47
N TYR A 298 -28.87 -2.30 -14.35
CA TYR A 298 -28.38 -3.69 -14.29
C TYR A 298 -26.94 -3.82 -14.76
N VAL A 299 -26.58 -3.24 -15.91
CA VAL A 299 -25.23 -3.36 -16.47
C VAL A 299 -24.19 -2.76 -15.52
N VAL A 300 -24.41 -1.52 -15.08
CA VAL A 300 -23.49 -0.84 -14.16
C VAL A 300 -23.46 -1.55 -12.81
N GLY A 301 -24.60 -2.00 -12.29
CA GLY A 301 -24.68 -2.73 -11.03
C GLY A 301 -23.92 -4.05 -11.02
N TYR A 302 -23.98 -4.84 -12.10
CA TYR A 302 -23.20 -6.08 -12.19
C TYR A 302 -21.72 -5.80 -12.43
N ALA A 303 -21.39 -4.78 -13.24
CA ALA A 303 -20.01 -4.37 -13.46
C ALA A 303 -19.32 -3.95 -12.15
N THR A 304 -19.99 -3.14 -11.30
CA THR A 304 -19.44 -2.72 -10.01
C THR A 304 -19.21 -3.89 -9.06
N ILE A 305 -20.08 -4.90 -9.03
CA ILE A 305 -19.85 -6.13 -8.26
C ILE A 305 -18.63 -6.89 -8.77
N ALA A 306 -18.53 -7.12 -10.08
CA ALA A 306 -17.41 -7.84 -10.67
C ALA A 306 -16.07 -7.14 -10.39
N MET A 307 -16.02 -5.82 -10.58
CA MET A 307 -14.84 -5.02 -10.23
C MET A 307 -14.57 -5.04 -8.72
N GLY A 308 -15.60 -5.01 -7.87
CA GLY A 308 -15.47 -5.04 -6.42
C GLY A 308 -14.80 -6.32 -5.93
N ILE A 309 -15.29 -7.47 -6.39
CA ILE A 309 -14.73 -8.79 -6.06
C ILE A 309 -13.27 -8.87 -6.54
N TRP A 310 -13.01 -8.50 -7.79
CA TRP A 310 -11.65 -8.51 -8.33
C TRP A 310 -10.72 -7.58 -7.54
N ASN A 311 -11.19 -6.38 -7.19
CA ASN A 311 -10.37 -5.39 -6.52
C ASN A 311 -10.06 -5.77 -5.06
N VAL A 312 -11.00 -6.44 -4.38
CA VAL A 312 -10.77 -7.03 -3.04
C VAL A 312 -9.74 -8.16 -3.12
N LEU A 313 -9.87 -9.08 -4.08
CA LEU A 313 -8.88 -10.14 -4.31
C LEU A 313 -7.49 -9.56 -4.59
N LYS A 314 -7.41 -8.54 -5.44
CA LYS A 314 -6.16 -7.85 -5.73
C LYS A 314 -5.61 -7.13 -4.50
N GLY A 315 -6.47 -6.56 -3.66
CA GLY A 315 -6.09 -5.95 -2.39
C GLY A 315 -5.42 -6.93 -1.44
N PHE A 316 -5.95 -8.15 -1.33
CA PHE A 316 -5.30 -9.21 -0.54
C PHE A 316 -3.91 -9.58 -1.06
N ASP A 317 -3.72 -9.61 -2.38
CA ASP A 317 -2.41 -9.86 -2.99
C ASP A 317 -1.42 -8.72 -2.69
N VAL A 318 -1.87 -7.46 -2.70
CA VAL A 318 -1.05 -6.29 -2.39
C VAL A 318 -0.63 -6.26 -0.92
N LEU A 319 -1.49 -6.70 -0.02
CA LEU A 319 -1.21 -6.75 1.40
C LEU A 319 -0.31 -7.94 1.81
N ASN A 320 -0.02 -8.86 0.88
CA ASN A 320 0.49 -10.19 1.19
C ASN A 320 -0.30 -10.82 2.36
N ALA A 321 -1.61 -10.55 2.40
CA ALA A 321 -2.45 -10.96 3.51
C ALA A 321 -2.36 -12.49 3.63
N GLN A 322 -2.18 -12.99 4.86
CA GLN A 322 -2.02 -14.42 5.10
C GLN A 322 -3.04 -15.21 4.28
N THR A 323 -2.58 -16.28 3.62
CA THR A 323 -3.39 -17.06 2.66
C THR A 323 -4.78 -17.46 3.17
N ILE A 324 -4.97 -17.49 4.49
CA ILE A 324 -6.23 -17.70 5.20
C ILE A 324 -7.30 -16.64 4.88
N TRP A 325 -6.98 -15.33 4.93
CA TRP A 325 -7.98 -14.27 4.70
C TRP A 325 -8.55 -14.30 3.29
N LYS A 326 -7.66 -14.46 2.30
CA LYS A 326 -8.06 -14.59 0.90
C LYS A 326 -8.91 -15.85 0.67
N LYS A 327 -8.55 -16.98 1.29
CA LYS A 327 -9.33 -18.24 1.23
C LYS A 327 -10.70 -18.09 1.86
N ASN A 328 -10.79 -17.46 3.03
CA ASN A 328 -12.07 -17.23 3.73
C ASN A 328 -12.99 -16.34 2.89
N TYR A 329 -12.46 -15.24 2.34
CA TYR A 329 -13.24 -14.38 1.44
C TYR A 329 -13.73 -15.13 0.20
N LEU A 330 -12.86 -15.93 -0.42
CA LEU A 330 -13.25 -16.76 -1.57
C LEU A 330 -14.37 -17.76 -1.19
N GLY A 331 -14.28 -18.38 -0.02
CA GLY A 331 -15.33 -19.24 0.52
C GLY A 331 -16.68 -18.52 0.67
N ILE A 332 -16.67 -17.28 1.16
CA ILE A 332 -17.88 -16.44 1.25
C ILE A 332 -18.47 -16.18 -0.14
N ILE A 333 -17.66 -15.80 -1.12
CA ILE A 333 -18.13 -15.55 -2.50
C ILE A 333 -18.71 -16.81 -3.14
N ILE A 334 -18.05 -17.96 -2.97
CA ILE A 334 -18.57 -19.24 -3.45
C ILE A 334 -19.91 -19.56 -2.80
N SER A 335 -20.03 -19.33 -1.49
CA SER A 335 -21.28 -19.57 -0.74
C SER A 335 -22.42 -18.69 -1.23
N LEU A 336 -22.15 -17.39 -1.46
CA LEU A 336 -23.11 -16.47 -2.08
C LEU A 336 -23.50 -16.93 -3.50
N GLY A 337 -22.55 -17.44 -4.28
CA GLY A 337 -22.80 -18.01 -5.60
C GLY A 337 -23.74 -19.23 -5.54
N ILE A 338 -23.54 -20.14 -4.59
CA ILE A 338 -24.41 -21.29 -4.36
C ILE A 338 -25.82 -20.82 -3.98
N ILE A 339 -25.94 -19.84 -3.08
CA ILE A 339 -27.23 -19.25 -2.69
C ILE A 339 -27.95 -18.67 -3.91
N VAL A 340 -27.24 -17.96 -4.79
CA VAL A 340 -27.78 -17.41 -6.04
C VAL A 340 -28.34 -18.52 -6.94
N VAL A 341 -27.61 -19.63 -7.11
CA VAL A 341 -28.07 -20.78 -7.91
C VAL A 341 -29.35 -21.38 -7.33
N ILE A 342 -29.39 -21.61 -6.01
CA ILE A 342 -30.57 -22.15 -5.32
C ILE A 342 -31.77 -21.20 -5.49
N LEU A 343 -31.58 -19.90 -5.26
CA LEU A 343 -32.64 -18.90 -5.38
C LEU A 343 -33.13 -18.75 -6.82
N GLU A 344 -32.26 -18.92 -7.83
CA GLU A 344 -32.68 -18.93 -9.23
C GLU A 344 -33.54 -20.15 -9.53
N ILE A 345 -33.18 -21.34 -9.05
CA ILE A 345 -34.01 -22.56 -9.17
C ILE A 345 -35.39 -22.35 -8.52
N ILE A 346 -35.43 -21.86 -7.29
CA ILE A 346 -36.70 -21.59 -6.56
C ILE A 346 -37.57 -20.61 -7.35
N LYS A 347 -36.98 -19.51 -7.84
CA LYS A 347 -37.68 -18.53 -8.66
C LYS A 347 -38.27 -19.14 -9.93
N TRP A 348 -37.54 -20.02 -10.62
CA TRP A 348 -38.05 -20.76 -11.78
C TRP A 348 -39.22 -21.68 -11.42
N ILE A 349 -39.12 -22.43 -10.32
CA ILE A 349 -40.20 -23.30 -9.83
C ILE A 349 -41.46 -22.48 -9.52
N LEU A 350 -41.33 -21.36 -8.80
CA LEU A 350 -42.45 -20.48 -8.48
C LEU A 350 -43.10 -19.90 -9.75
N ALA A 351 -42.30 -19.52 -10.74
CA ALA A 351 -42.81 -19.02 -12.01
C ALA A 351 -43.57 -20.11 -12.80
N CYS A 352 -43.06 -21.35 -12.82
CA CYS A 352 -43.73 -22.48 -13.44
C CYS A 352 -45.06 -22.81 -12.74
N ASN A 353 -45.07 -22.89 -11.40
CA ASN A 353 -46.28 -23.16 -10.63
C ASN A 353 -47.35 -22.08 -10.86
N LYS A 354 -46.95 -20.80 -10.91
CA LYS A 354 -47.88 -19.71 -11.23
C LYS A 354 -48.47 -19.84 -12.63
N LYS A 355 -47.67 -20.25 -13.62
CA LYS A 355 -48.16 -20.50 -14.98
C LYS A 355 -49.16 -21.67 -15.03
N ILE A 356 -48.88 -22.75 -14.29
CA ILE A 356 -49.77 -23.92 -14.19
C ILE A 356 -51.11 -23.53 -13.55
N ASN A 357 -51.09 -22.82 -12.41
CA ASN A 357 -52.30 -22.39 -11.72
C ASN A 357 -53.16 -21.46 -12.59
N LYS A 358 -52.54 -20.49 -13.29
CA LYS A 358 -53.25 -19.60 -14.20
C LYS A 358 -53.93 -20.38 -15.34
N ASN A 359 -53.23 -21.33 -15.96
CA ASN A 359 -53.80 -22.17 -17.00
C ASN A 359 -54.97 -23.03 -16.46
N SER A 360 -54.86 -23.54 -15.24
CA SER A 360 -55.93 -24.30 -14.58
C SER A 360 -57.17 -23.44 -14.32
N GLU A 361 -57.00 -22.20 -13.82
CA GLU A 361 -58.09 -21.25 -13.60
C GLU A 361 -58.78 -20.87 -14.91
N GLU A 362 -58.01 -20.61 -15.98
CA GLU A 362 -58.53 -20.28 -17.30
C GLU A 362 -59.33 -21.45 -17.91
N HIS A 363 -58.86 -22.69 -17.74
CA HIS A 363 -59.60 -23.88 -18.15
C HIS A 363 -60.92 -24.09 -17.37
N ILE A 364 -60.94 -23.82 -16.06
CA ILE A 364 -62.16 -23.90 -15.24
C ILE A 364 -63.16 -22.83 -15.71
N HIS A 365 -62.70 -21.61 -15.94
CA HIS A 365 -63.54 -20.50 -16.39
C HIS A 365 -64.17 -20.77 -17.77
N ILE A 366 -63.42 -21.35 -18.71
CA ILE A 366 -63.95 -21.74 -20.02
C ILE A 366 -65.02 -22.83 -19.86
N ARG A 367 -64.77 -23.84 -19.02
CA ARG A 367 -65.74 -24.94 -18.81
C ARG A 367 -67.06 -24.44 -18.20
N GLN A 368 -67.03 -23.45 -17.31
CA GLN A 368 -68.22 -22.84 -16.71
C GLN A 368 -69.03 -21.95 -17.67
N GLN A 369 -68.45 -21.45 -18.76
CA GLN A 369 -69.16 -20.65 -19.77
C GLN A 369 -69.88 -21.51 -20.83
N HIS A 370 -69.57 -22.81 -20.90
CA HIS A 370 -70.12 -23.75 -21.88
C HIS A 370 -71.15 -24.75 -21.28
N THR A 371 -71.46 -24.64 -19.99
CA THR A 371 -72.55 -25.32 -19.28
C THR A 371 -73.60 -24.31 -18.89
#